data_AF-A0A7K6NMS7-F1
#
_entry.id   AF-A0A7K6NMS7-F1
#
_cell.length_a   1.000
_cell.length_b   1.000
_cell.length_c   1.000
_cell.angle_alpha   90.00
_cell.angle_beta   90.00
_cell.angle_gamma   90.00
#
_symmetry.space_group_name_H-M   'P 1'
#
loop_
_entity.id
_entity.type
_entity.pdbx_description
1 polymer ?
#
loop_
_entity_poly.entity_id
_entity_poly.type
_entity_poly.pdbx_seq_one_letter_code
_entity_poly.pdbx_strand_id
1 'polypeptide(L)'
;LIMYGFVKAILYTGQLKGWEFHFTDCLFFGSLMSATDPVTVLAIFHELHVDTDLYTLLFGESVLNDAVAIVLTYSISIYSPKENPNVFDAAAFFQSVGNFLGIFAGSFAMGSSYAVVTALISFHLTKFTKLCEFPMLETGLFFLLSWSAFLSAEAAGLTGIVAVLFCGVTQAHYTYNNLSPDSKMRTKQLFEFMNFLAENVIFCYMGLALFTFENHIFNPLFIFGAFVAVFVARACNIYPLSFLLNLGRKQKIPRNFQHMMMFSGLRGAIAFALAIRDTESQPKQMMFTTTLLIVFFTVWVFGGGTTPMLTWLQIRVGIDPDEDLKAEAASQSASNLDKNTSKAESAWLFRIWYGFDHKY
;
A
#
# COMPACT_ATOMS: atom_id res chain seq x y z
N LEU A 1 14.31 9.05 -9.74
CA LEU A 1 15.33 9.12 -10.82
C LEU A 1 14.76 9.56 -12.18
N ILE A 2 13.69 8.95 -12.69
CA ILE A 2 13.06 9.36 -13.96
C ILE A 2 12.60 10.83 -13.92
N MET A 3 11.95 11.25 -12.82
CA MET A 3 11.59 12.66 -12.59
C MET A 3 12.80 13.60 -12.59
N TYR A 4 13.92 13.20 -11.97
CA TYR A 4 15.14 14.01 -11.98
C TYR A 4 15.74 14.13 -13.38
N GLY A 5 15.73 13.05 -14.16
CA GLY A 5 16.13 13.07 -15.57
C GLY A 5 15.26 14.01 -16.39
N PHE A 6 13.94 14.00 -16.16
CA PHE A 6 13.01 14.89 -16.84
C PHE A 6 13.16 16.36 -16.41
N VAL A 7 13.31 16.63 -15.11
CA VAL A 7 13.57 17.98 -14.58
C VAL A 7 14.89 18.54 -15.09
N LYS A 8 15.96 17.72 -15.16
CA LYS A 8 17.23 18.10 -15.80
C LYS A 8 17.09 18.36 -17.28
N ALA A 9 16.29 17.56 -18.01
CA ALA A 9 16.01 17.79 -19.42
C ALA A 9 15.26 19.12 -19.62
N ILE A 10 14.26 19.43 -18.79
CA ILE A 10 13.54 20.72 -18.87
C ILE A 10 14.48 21.89 -18.51
N LEU A 11 15.31 21.77 -17.47
CA LEU A 11 16.33 22.77 -17.12
C LEU A 11 17.30 23.01 -18.29
N TYR A 12 17.70 21.96 -19.00
CA TYR A 12 18.58 22.05 -20.17
C TYR A 12 17.89 22.75 -21.36
N THR A 13 16.58 22.58 -21.54
CA THR A 13 15.80 23.33 -22.55
C THR A 13 15.60 24.82 -22.21
N GLY A 14 16.10 25.29 -21.06
CA GLY A 14 16.18 26.72 -20.72
C GLY A 14 14.87 27.36 -20.26
N GLN A 15 13.76 26.60 -20.19
CA GLN A 15 12.43 27.12 -19.81
C GLN A 15 12.17 27.18 -18.30
N LEU A 16 13.06 26.63 -17.46
CA LEU A 16 13.00 26.68 -15.99
C LEU A 16 14.12 27.54 -15.36
N LYS A 17 14.67 28.51 -16.10
CA LYS A 17 15.85 29.31 -15.71
C LYS A 17 15.74 30.17 -14.43
N GLY A 18 14.61 30.11 -13.71
CA GLY A 18 14.36 30.87 -12.48
C GLY A 18 13.99 30.04 -11.24
N TRP A 19 14.00 28.70 -11.32
CA TRP A 19 13.57 27.82 -10.22
C TRP A 19 14.71 26.90 -9.80
N GLU A 20 15.22 27.07 -8.58
CA GLU A 20 16.24 26.19 -7.99
C GLU A 20 15.58 24.88 -7.54
N PHE A 21 15.47 23.90 -8.45
CA PHE A 21 15.07 22.55 -8.08
C PHE A 21 16.28 21.78 -7.55
N HIS A 22 16.22 21.38 -6.27
CA HIS A 22 17.23 20.49 -5.73
C HIS A 22 16.90 19.03 -6.05
N PHE A 23 17.93 18.18 -6.02
CA PHE A 23 17.77 16.74 -6.20
C PHE A 23 16.84 16.14 -5.13
N THR A 24 16.92 16.65 -3.90
CA THR A 24 16.08 16.23 -2.77
C THR A 24 14.59 16.46 -3.04
N ASP A 25 14.21 17.59 -3.63
CA ASP A 25 12.81 17.87 -3.98
C ASP A 25 12.30 16.89 -5.05
N CYS A 26 13.15 16.52 -6.01
CA CYS A 26 12.80 15.52 -7.02
C CYS A 26 12.64 14.10 -6.43
N LEU A 27 13.43 13.76 -5.41
CA LEU A 27 13.29 12.51 -4.67
C LEU A 27 12.01 12.51 -3.84
N PHE A 28 11.73 13.62 -3.15
CA PHE A 28 10.52 13.83 -2.36
C PHE A 28 9.26 13.70 -3.23
N PHE A 29 9.23 14.35 -4.39
CA PHE A 29 8.12 14.18 -5.33
C PHE A 29 7.99 12.72 -5.81
N GLY A 30 9.13 12.06 -6.05
CA GLY A 30 9.14 10.65 -6.44
C GLY A 30 8.61 9.71 -5.35
N SER A 31 8.90 9.95 -4.08
CA SER A 31 8.39 9.15 -2.96
C SER A 31 6.90 9.37 -2.73
N LEU A 32 6.45 10.62 -2.81
CA LEU A 32 5.04 11.00 -2.73
C LEU A 32 4.24 10.35 -3.85
N MET A 33 4.71 10.46 -5.10
CA MET A 33 4.12 9.80 -6.26
C MET A 33 4.48 8.32 -6.33
N SER A 34 5.10 7.71 -5.30
CA SER A 34 5.21 6.26 -5.23
C SER A 34 3.88 5.67 -4.81
N ALA A 35 3.22 6.24 -3.79
CA ALA A 35 1.93 5.79 -3.26
C ALA A 35 0.88 5.61 -4.37
N THR A 36 0.13 4.52 -4.29
CA THR A 36 -0.86 4.11 -5.29
C THR A 36 -2.10 3.67 -4.57
N ASP A 37 -3.23 4.20 -5.01
CA ASP A 37 -4.50 4.01 -4.31
C ASP A 37 -5.58 3.65 -5.33
N PRO A 38 -5.72 2.34 -5.65
CA PRO A 38 -6.66 1.83 -6.62
C PRO A 38 -8.06 1.64 -6.01
N VAL A 39 -8.47 2.38 -4.97
CA VAL A 39 -9.76 2.20 -4.28
C VAL A 39 -10.95 2.15 -5.24
N THR A 40 -11.03 3.05 -6.23
CA THR A 40 -12.12 3.04 -7.22
C THR A 40 -12.09 1.79 -8.10
N VAL A 41 -10.89 1.30 -8.45
CA VAL A 41 -10.73 0.08 -9.24
C VAL A 41 -11.10 -1.16 -8.41
N LEU A 42 -10.66 -1.20 -7.14
CA LEU A 42 -10.96 -2.30 -6.23
C LEU A 42 -12.45 -2.38 -5.90
N ALA A 43 -13.14 -1.24 -5.76
CA ALA A 43 -14.59 -1.20 -5.59
C ALA A 43 -15.32 -1.81 -6.80
N ILE A 44 -14.90 -1.45 -8.02
CA ILE A 44 -15.44 -2.04 -9.26
C ILE A 44 -15.12 -3.54 -9.32
N PHE A 45 -13.93 -3.97 -8.92
CA PHE A 45 -13.56 -5.40 -8.91
C PHE A 45 -14.40 -6.20 -7.94
N HIS A 46 -14.69 -5.63 -6.76
CA HIS A 46 -15.53 -6.23 -5.74
C HIS A 46 -16.98 -6.36 -6.23
N GLU A 47 -17.53 -5.33 -6.89
CA GLU A 47 -18.88 -5.38 -7.45
C GLU A 47 -18.98 -6.40 -8.60
N LEU A 48 -17.99 -6.41 -9.48
CA LEU A 48 -17.95 -7.28 -10.66
C LEU A 48 -17.46 -8.71 -10.35
N HIS A 49 -17.03 -9.00 -9.11
CA HIS A 49 -16.48 -10.32 -8.74
C HIS A 49 -15.39 -10.79 -9.72
N VAL A 50 -14.39 -9.93 -9.87
CA VAL A 50 -13.20 -10.19 -10.70
C VAL A 50 -12.31 -11.23 -10.03
N ASP A 51 -11.47 -11.90 -10.81
CA ASP A 51 -10.47 -12.86 -10.35
C ASP A 51 -9.78 -12.44 -9.04
N THR A 52 -9.88 -13.32 -8.03
CA THR A 52 -9.40 -13.08 -6.67
C THR A 52 -7.88 -12.89 -6.61
N ASP A 53 -7.13 -13.50 -7.52
CA ASP A 53 -5.68 -13.34 -7.61
C ASP A 53 -5.31 -11.90 -7.98
N LEU A 54 -6.02 -11.31 -8.94
CA LEU A 54 -5.77 -9.95 -9.38
C LEU A 54 -6.18 -8.94 -8.31
N TYR A 55 -7.34 -9.15 -7.68
CA TYR A 55 -7.81 -8.33 -6.57
C TYR A 55 -6.80 -8.31 -5.41
N THR A 56 -6.36 -9.49 -4.98
CA THR A 56 -5.44 -9.63 -3.83
C THR A 56 -4.07 -9.04 -4.13
N LEU A 57 -3.57 -9.23 -5.35
CA LEU A 57 -2.27 -8.67 -5.75
C LEU A 57 -2.31 -7.14 -5.79
N LEU A 58 -3.35 -6.57 -6.40
CA LEU A 58 -3.48 -5.11 -6.50
C LEU A 58 -3.69 -4.45 -5.13
N PHE A 59 -4.54 -5.05 -4.28
CA PHE A 59 -4.75 -4.60 -2.90
C PHE A 59 -3.47 -4.69 -2.06
N GLY A 60 -2.72 -5.80 -2.19
CA GLY A 60 -1.45 -5.97 -1.49
C GLY A 60 -0.38 -4.97 -1.94
N GLU A 61 -0.28 -4.70 -3.25
CA GLU A 61 0.61 -3.69 -3.82
C GLU A 61 0.31 -2.30 -3.23
N SER A 62 -0.95 -1.88 -3.27
CA SER A 62 -1.34 -0.52 -2.83
C SER A 62 -1.04 -0.30 -1.36
N VAL A 63 -1.48 -1.22 -0.50
CA VAL A 63 -1.33 -1.09 0.95
C VAL A 63 0.15 -1.07 1.37
N LEU A 64 0.98 -1.94 0.80
CA LEU A 64 2.42 -1.95 1.11
C LEU A 64 3.15 -0.73 0.55
N ASN A 65 2.82 -0.32 -0.68
CA ASN A 65 3.44 0.82 -1.32
C ASN A 65 3.14 2.13 -0.58
N ASP A 66 1.93 2.30 -0.07
CA ASP A 66 1.54 3.47 0.71
C ASP A 66 2.34 3.56 2.02
N ALA A 67 2.50 2.45 2.73
CA ALA A 67 3.35 2.36 3.91
C ALA A 67 4.81 2.74 3.59
N VAL A 68 5.39 2.16 2.54
CA VAL A 68 6.77 2.43 2.12
C VAL A 68 6.95 3.88 1.68
N ALA A 69 6.00 4.44 0.91
CA ALA A 69 6.03 5.81 0.41
C ALA A 69 6.06 6.84 1.56
N ILE A 70 5.29 6.62 2.63
CA ILE A 70 5.28 7.50 3.81
C ILE A 70 6.65 7.48 4.52
N VAL A 71 7.20 6.29 4.81
CA VAL A 71 8.52 6.19 5.50
C VAL A 71 9.62 6.77 4.62
N LEU A 72 9.55 6.55 3.31
CA LEU A 72 10.52 7.08 2.36
C LEU A 72 10.46 8.61 2.31
N THR A 73 9.26 9.18 2.23
CA THR A 73 9.04 10.64 2.23
C THR A 73 9.58 11.28 3.51
N TYR A 74 9.32 10.67 4.67
CA TYR A 74 9.87 11.12 5.95
C TYR A 74 11.41 11.03 6.01
N SER A 75 11.98 9.94 5.49
CA SER A 75 13.43 9.74 5.47
C SER A 75 14.14 10.74 4.54
N ILE A 76 13.46 11.17 3.46
CA ILE A 76 13.92 12.23 2.55
C ILE A 76 13.74 13.62 3.19
N SER A 77 12.68 13.87 3.96
CA SER A 77 12.51 15.17 4.63
C SER A 77 13.53 15.41 5.74
N ILE A 78 14.01 14.35 6.41
CA ILE A 78 15.09 14.44 7.40
C ILE A 78 16.48 14.52 6.74
N TYR A 79 16.58 14.17 5.45
CA TYR A 79 17.84 14.29 4.73
C TYR A 79 18.26 15.76 4.61
N SER A 80 19.23 16.16 5.44
CA SER A 80 19.83 17.49 5.44
C SER A 80 21.32 17.36 5.10
N PRO A 81 21.75 17.79 3.90
CA PRO A 81 23.17 17.77 3.52
C PRO A 81 23.93 18.82 4.34
N LYS A 82 24.91 18.38 5.14
CA LYS A 82 25.65 19.23 6.09
C LYS A 82 26.61 20.24 5.45
N GLU A 83 27.07 20.00 4.22
CA GLU A 83 28.16 20.80 3.64
C GLU A 83 27.84 21.45 2.28
N ASN A 84 26.94 20.89 1.45
CA ASN A 84 26.47 21.50 0.19
C ASN A 84 25.16 20.87 -0.31
N PRO A 85 24.10 21.64 -0.66
CA PRO A 85 22.84 21.10 -1.20
C PRO A 85 22.97 20.51 -2.62
N ASN A 86 24.10 20.73 -3.30
CA ASN A 86 24.30 20.39 -4.72
C ASN A 86 25.22 19.17 -4.96
N VAL A 87 25.83 18.59 -3.92
CA VAL A 87 26.71 17.41 -4.04
C VAL A 87 26.06 16.23 -3.34
N PHE A 88 26.00 15.09 -4.03
CA PHE A 88 25.52 13.84 -3.46
C PHE A 88 26.52 13.36 -2.40
N ASP A 89 26.16 13.49 -1.13
CA ASP A 89 26.93 12.94 -0.03
C ASP A 89 26.53 11.49 0.21
N ALA A 90 27.43 10.57 -0.14
CA ALA A 90 27.22 9.14 0.03
C ALA A 90 27.03 8.77 1.52
N ALA A 91 27.68 9.48 2.46
CA ALA A 91 27.53 9.21 3.88
C ALA A 91 26.13 9.60 4.36
N ALA A 92 25.63 10.77 3.99
CA ALA A 92 24.26 11.20 4.29
C ALA A 92 23.21 10.28 3.63
N PHE A 93 23.47 9.77 2.43
CA PHE A 93 22.60 8.79 1.77
C PHE A 93 22.51 7.48 2.56
N PHE A 94 23.65 6.87 2.92
CA PHE A 94 23.65 5.64 3.71
C PHE A 94 23.02 5.83 5.09
N GLN A 95 23.19 7.01 5.70
CA GLN A 95 22.50 7.37 6.94
C GLN A 95 20.98 7.43 6.75
N SER A 96 20.49 8.04 5.67
CA SER A 96 19.06 8.08 5.36
C SER A 96 18.49 6.68 5.09
N VAL A 97 19.22 5.81 4.39
CA VAL A 97 18.84 4.40 4.19
C VAL A 97 18.80 3.63 5.51
N GLY A 98 19.79 3.86 6.39
CA GLY A 98 19.82 3.27 7.74
C GLY A 98 18.63 3.72 8.59
N ASN A 99 18.30 5.01 8.57
CA ASN A 99 17.13 5.56 9.26
C ASN A 99 15.83 4.97 8.70
N PHE A 100 15.69 4.90 7.37
CA PHE A 100 14.54 4.29 6.72
C PHE A 100 14.34 2.84 7.18
N LEU A 101 15.39 2.03 7.12
CA LEU A 101 15.32 0.62 7.52
C LEU A 101 15.04 0.47 9.02
N GLY A 102 15.66 1.31 9.86
CA GLY A 102 15.45 1.33 11.30
C GLY A 102 14.02 1.70 11.70
N ILE A 103 13.47 2.77 11.10
CA ILE A 103 12.09 3.21 11.35
C ILE A 103 11.11 2.16 10.83
N PHE A 104 11.30 1.65 9.62
CA PHE A 104 10.42 0.64 9.04
C PHE A 104 10.43 -0.67 9.86
N ALA A 105 11.61 -1.19 10.19
CA ALA A 105 11.75 -2.41 11.00
C ALA A 105 11.24 -2.21 12.44
N GLY A 106 11.50 -1.04 13.04
CA GLY A 106 10.99 -0.67 14.36
C GLY A 106 9.46 -0.61 14.39
N SER A 107 8.84 0.07 13.41
CA SER A 107 7.38 0.11 13.25
C SER A 107 6.78 -1.28 13.01
N PHE A 108 7.42 -2.12 12.19
CA PHE A 108 7.00 -3.50 11.96
C PHE A 108 7.03 -4.33 13.26
N ALA A 109 8.13 -4.27 14.00
CA ALA A 109 8.31 -5.01 15.24
C ALA A 109 7.32 -4.55 16.32
N MET A 110 7.10 -3.23 16.44
CA MET A 110 6.14 -2.66 17.38
C MET A 110 4.69 -3.00 17.00
N GLY A 111 4.31 -2.87 15.73
CA GLY A 111 2.97 -3.25 15.27
C GLY A 111 2.67 -4.73 15.53
N SER A 112 3.62 -5.60 15.19
CA SER A 112 3.49 -7.05 15.41
C SER A 112 3.44 -7.42 16.90
N SER A 113 4.24 -6.76 17.75
CA SER A 113 4.22 -7.03 19.19
C SER A 113 2.90 -6.62 19.84
N TYR A 114 2.32 -5.48 19.46
CA TYR A 114 1.01 -5.04 19.94
C TYR A 114 -0.11 -6.00 19.51
N ALA A 115 -0.05 -6.55 18.30
CA ALA A 115 -1.02 -7.54 17.86
C ALA A 115 -0.89 -8.87 18.60
N VAL A 116 0.34 -9.32 18.90
CA VAL A 116 0.56 -10.51 19.74
C VAL A 116 0.01 -10.27 21.14
N VAL A 117 0.28 -9.10 21.74
CA VAL A 117 -0.30 -8.71 23.04
C VAL A 117 -1.82 -8.71 22.97
N THR A 118 -2.40 -8.17 21.90
CA THR A 118 -3.85 -8.15 21.66
C THR A 118 -4.42 -9.56 21.51
N ALA A 119 -3.73 -10.45 20.80
CA ALA A 119 -4.14 -11.85 20.65
C ALA A 119 -4.07 -12.60 21.98
N LEU A 120 -3.02 -12.36 22.79
CA LEU A 120 -2.89 -12.93 24.12
C LEU A 120 -3.95 -12.41 25.08
N ILE A 121 -4.23 -11.10 25.06
CA ILE A 121 -5.29 -10.47 25.86
C ILE A 121 -6.64 -11.03 25.43
N SER A 122 -6.94 -11.08 24.12
CA SER A 122 -8.18 -11.64 23.59
C SER A 122 -8.33 -13.10 23.97
N PHE A 123 -7.31 -13.93 23.81
CA PHE A 123 -7.32 -15.33 24.23
C PHE A 123 -7.54 -15.48 25.74
N HIS A 124 -6.86 -14.66 26.54
CA HIS A 124 -7.00 -14.68 27.99
C HIS A 124 -8.39 -14.24 28.44
N LEU A 125 -8.95 -13.17 27.85
CA LEU A 125 -10.27 -12.64 28.15
C LEU A 125 -11.40 -13.59 27.69
N THR A 126 -11.23 -14.25 26.55
CA THR A 126 -12.15 -15.27 26.05
C THR A 126 -12.16 -16.50 26.95
N LYS A 127 -10.99 -16.96 27.42
CA LYS A 127 -10.87 -18.18 28.22
C LYS A 127 -11.18 -17.98 29.70
N PHE A 128 -10.74 -16.88 30.31
CA PHE A 128 -10.84 -16.66 31.76
C PHE A 128 -11.97 -15.72 32.19
N THR A 129 -12.37 -14.78 31.35
CA THR A 129 -13.29 -13.69 31.75
C THR A 129 -14.66 -13.79 31.08
N LYS A 130 -14.91 -14.79 30.22
CA LYS A 130 -16.16 -14.97 29.46
C LYS A 130 -16.65 -13.68 28.77
N LEU A 131 -15.73 -12.85 28.26
CA LEU A 131 -16.11 -11.61 27.57
C LEU A 131 -16.91 -11.84 26.28
N CYS A 132 -16.93 -13.06 25.73
CA CYS A 132 -17.77 -13.43 24.59
C CYS A 132 -19.27 -13.23 24.86
N GLU A 133 -19.69 -13.12 26.12
CA GLU A 133 -21.07 -12.80 26.50
C GLU A 133 -21.40 -11.30 26.29
N PHE A 134 -20.39 -10.43 26.14
CA PHE A 134 -20.54 -8.99 25.89
C PHE A 134 -19.83 -8.55 24.60
N PRO A 135 -20.43 -8.81 23.44
CA PRO A 135 -19.76 -8.60 22.16
C PRO A 135 -19.42 -7.14 21.83
N MET A 136 -20.13 -6.17 22.41
CA MET A 136 -19.84 -4.73 22.26
C MET A 136 -18.49 -4.36 22.89
N LEU A 137 -18.19 -4.94 24.06
CA LEU A 137 -16.94 -4.71 24.77
C LEU A 137 -15.77 -5.32 24.01
N GLU A 138 -15.97 -6.51 23.44
CA GLU A 138 -14.99 -7.21 22.61
C GLU A 138 -14.61 -6.39 21.36
N THR A 139 -15.60 -5.89 20.61
CA THR A 139 -15.37 -5.03 19.43
C THR A 139 -14.70 -3.70 19.83
N GLY A 140 -15.12 -3.07 20.93
CA GLY A 140 -14.51 -1.83 21.41
C GLY A 140 -13.06 -2.01 21.85
N LEU A 141 -12.76 -3.09 22.56
CA LEU A 141 -11.39 -3.42 22.96
C LEU A 141 -10.50 -3.70 21.75
N PHE A 142 -11.01 -4.45 20.76
CA PHE A 142 -10.31 -4.72 19.51
C PHE A 142 -9.88 -3.41 18.83
N PHE A 143 -10.81 -2.45 18.70
CA PHE A 143 -10.54 -1.15 18.09
C PHE A 143 -9.52 -0.32 18.90
N LEU A 144 -9.70 -0.24 20.23
CA LEU A 144 -8.81 0.52 21.11
C LEU A 144 -7.38 -0.04 21.10
N LEU A 145 -7.24 -1.37 21.08
CA LEU A 145 -5.92 -2.01 21.04
C LEU A 145 -5.23 -1.77 19.68
N SER A 146 -5.95 -1.85 18.56
CA SER A 146 -5.42 -1.48 17.25
C SER A 146 -4.96 -0.01 17.22
N TRP A 147 -5.75 0.91 17.78
CA TRP A 147 -5.39 2.33 17.86
C TRP A 147 -4.22 2.60 18.83
N SER A 148 -4.06 1.80 19.88
CA SER A 148 -2.94 1.93 20.81
C SER A 148 -1.59 1.63 20.16
N ALA A 149 -1.56 0.74 19.16
CA ALA A 149 -0.36 0.47 18.36
C ALA A 149 0.06 1.70 17.53
N PHE A 150 -0.91 2.47 17.03
CA PHE A 150 -0.64 3.77 16.37
C PHE A 150 0.04 4.74 17.33
N LEU A 151 -0.61 4.99 18.47
CA LEU A 151 -0.20 6.01 19.42
C LEU A 151 1.16 5.71 20.06
N SER A 152 1.43 4.44 20.35
CA SER A 152 2.71 4.00 20.91
C SER A 152 3.87 4.16 19.94
N ALA A 153 3.66 3.88 18.66
CA ALA A 153 4.66 4.11 17.62
C ALA A 153 4.98 5.59 17.43
N GLU A 154 3.96 6.46 17.38
CA GLU A 154 4.16 7.91 17.33
C GLU A 154 4.88 8.43 18.60
N ALA A 155 4.52 7.92 19.78
CA ALA A 155 5.18 8.28 21.04
C ALA A 155 6.66 7.83 21.09
N ALA A 156 7.01 6.75 20.40
CA ALA A 156 8.38 6.26 20.27
C ALA A 156 9.18 6.95 19.16
N GLY A 157 8.58 7.90 18.42
CA GLY A 157 9.21 8.55 17.27
C GLY A 157 9.35 7.65 16.04
N LEU A 158 8.58 6.56 15.98
CA LEU A 158 8.45 5.66 14.83
C LEU A 158 7.22 6.05 13.99
N THR A 159 7.04 5.41 12.83
CA THR A 159 5.87 5.68 11.99
C THR A 159 4.64 4.91 12.47
N GLY A 160 3.64 5.62 13.00
CA GLY A 160 2.41 5.02 13.53
C GLY A 160 1.59 4.28 12.47
N ILE A 161 1.55 4.81 11.25
CA ILE A 161 0.76 4.27 10.14
C ILE A 161 1.24 2.85 9.76
N VAL A 162 2.56 2.66 9.69
CA VAL A 162 3.18 1.36 9.39
C VAL A 162 2.97 0.37 10.53
N ALA A 163 3.06 0.84 11.78
CA ALA A 163 2.80 0.00 12.95
C ALA A 163 1.36 -0.52 12.98
N VAL A 164 0.37 0.35 12.70
CA VAL A 164 -1.05 -0.06 12.60
C VAL A 164 -1.27 -1.03 11.46
N LEU A 165 -0.64 -0.84 10.30
CA LEU A 165 -0.77 -1.75 9.18
C LEU A 165 -0.37 -3.18 9.56
N PHE A 166 0.84 -3.34 10.11
CA PHE A 166 1.33 -4.67 10.51
C PHE A 166 0.57 -5.23 11.71
N CYS A 167 0.14 -4.37 12.63
CA CYS A 167 -0.79 -4.76 13.70
C CYS A 167 -2.09 -5.32 13.12
N GLY A 168 -2.71 -4.64 12.15
CA GLY A 168 -3.93 -5.09 11.48
C GLY A 168 -3.76 -6.43 10.76
N VAL A 169 -2.67 -6.61 10.00
CA VAL A 169 -2.37 -7.87 9.29
C VAL A 169 -2.24 -9.04 10.27
N THR A 170 -1.48 -8.85 11.35
CA THR A 170 -1.28 -9.90 12.36
C THR A 170 -2.53 -10.14 13.20
N GLN A 171 -3.29 -9.10 13.51
CA GLN A 171 -4.56 -9.17 14.24
C GLN A 171 -5.66 -9.86 13.40
N ALA A 172 -5.67 -9.69 12.08
CA ALA A 172 -6.55 -10.43 11.17
C ALA A 172 -6.25 -11.94 11.16
N HIS A 173 -4.99 -12.34 11.35
CA HIS A 173 -4.62 -13.76 11.38
C HIS A 173 -4.88 -14.40 12.76
N TYR A 174 -4.46 -13.75 13.85
CA TYR A 174 -4.50 -14.35 15.19
C TYR A 174 -5.74 -13.96 15.99
N THR A 175 -6.08 -12.68 16.04
CA THR A 175 -7.15 -12.18 16.91
C THR A 175 -8.52 -12.39 16.28
N TYR A 176 -8.66 -12.14 14.97
CA TYR A 176 -9.95 -12.27 14.28
C TYR A 176 -10.54 -13.68 14.41
N ASN A 177 -9.70 -14.72 14.41
CA ASN A 177 -10.21 -16.08 14.54
C ASN A 177 -10.71 -16.40 15.95
N ASN A 178 -10.15 -15.75 16.97
CA ASN A 178 -10.51 -15.91 18.38
C ASN A 178 -11.77 -15.11 18.79
N LEU A 179 -12.25 -14.19 17.95
CA LEU A 179 -13.42 -13.37 18.24
C LEU A 179 -14.73 -14.17 18.17
N SER A 180 -15.74 -13.74 18.93
CA SER A 180 -17.11 -14.25 18.79
C SER A 180 -17.68 -13.97 17.39
N PRO A 181 -18.59 -14.82 16.85
CA PRO A 181 -19.12 -14.65 15.48
C PRO A 181 -19.84 -13.30 15.31
N ASP A 182 -20.58 -12.85 16.32
CA ASP A 182 -21.25 -11.56 16.26
C ASP A 182 -20.24 -10.39 16.28
N SER A 183 -19.15 -10.50 17.05
CA SER A 183 -18.08 -9.48 17.08
C SER A 183 -17.31 -9.42 15.76
N LYS A 184 -17.08 -10.57 15.10
CA LYS A 184 -16.47 -10.61 13.75
C LYS A 184 -17.27 -9.77 12.74
N MET A 185 -18.59 -9.94 12.70
CA MET A 185 -19.46 -9.18 11.81
C MET A 185 -19.46 -7.69 12.15
N ARG A 186 -19.64 -7.33 13.43
CA ARG A 186 -19.63 -5.92 13.85
C ARG A 186 -18.31 -5.23 13.60
N THR A 187 -17.19 -5.91 13.86
CA THR A 187 -15.85 -5.37 13.63
C THR A 187 -15.65 -5.08 12.15
N LYS A 188 -16.03 -6.02 11.27
CA LYS A 188 -15.97 -5.84 9.82
C LYS A 188 -16.81 -4.63 9.36
N GLN A 189 -18.07 -4.55 9.79
CA GLN A 189 -18.96 -3.43 9.47
C GLN A 189 -18.42 -2.08 9.98
N LEU A 190 -17.84 -2.05 11.18
CA LEU A 190 -17.25 -0.84 11.74
C LEU A 190 -16.07 -0.35 10.91
N PHE A 191 -15.13 -1.23 10.56
CA PHE A 191 -13.97 -0.84 9.73
C PHE A 191 -14.37 -0.47 8.30
N GLU A 192 -15.32 -1.18 7.70
CA GLU A 192 -15.86 -0.83 6.37
C GLU A 192 -16.54 0.55 6.38
N PHE A 193 -17.34 0.84 7.40
CA PHE A 193 -17.99 2.14 7.55
C PHE A 193 -16.97 3.27 7.78
N MET A 194 -15.96 3.06 8.63
CA MET A 194 -14.90 4.03 8.87
C MET A 194 -14.04 4.26 7.62
N ASN A 195 -13.74 3.20 6.86
CA ASN A 195 -13.02 3.32 5.59
C ASN A 195 -13.81 4.16 4.58
N PHE A 196 -15.10 3.83 4.39
CA PHE A 196 -16.00 4.58 3.51
C PHE A 196 -16.08 6.07 3.90
N LEU A 197 -16.18 6.38 5.20
CA LEU A 197 -16.22 7.76 5.66
C LEU A 197 -14.89 8.48 5.42
N ALA A 198 -13.76 7.84 5.75
CA ALA A 198 -12.44 8.43 5.60
C ALA A 198 -12.11 8.74 4.13
N GLU A 199 -12.42 7.82 3.22
CA GLU A 199 -12.24 8.03 1.78
C GLU A 199 -13.05 9.22 1.27
N ASN A 200 -14.34 9.30 1.63
CA ASN A 200 -15.22 10.41 1.23
C ASN A 200 -14.69 11.76 1.75
N VAL A 201 -14.17 11.80 2.98
CA VAL A 201 -13.57 13.02 3.55
C VAL A 201 -12.33 13.43 2.77
N ILE A 202 -11.42 12.50 2.44
CA ILE A 202 -10.21 12.84 1.67
C ILE A 202 -10.55 13.28 0.26
N PHE A 203 -11.47 12.61 -0.43
CA PHE A 203 -11.91 13.01 -1.77
C PHE A 203 -12.58 14.39 -1.78
N CYS A 204 -13.45 14.67 -0.81
CA CYS A 204 -14.06 15.99 -0.65
C CYS A 204 -12.99 17.05 -0.37
N TYR A 205 -12.03 16.77 0.51
CA TYR A 205 -10.97 17.70 0.86
C TYR A 205 -10.05 18.00 -0.33
N MET A 206 -9.72 16.98 -1.13
CA MET A 206 -8.97 17.15 -2.37
C MET A 206 -9.72 18.03 -3.39
N GLY A 207 -11.04 17.84 -3.51
CA GLY A 207 -11.94 18.70 -4.29
C GLY A 207 -11.89 20.17 -3.86
N LEU A 208 -11.98 20.41 -2.55
CA LEU A 208 -11.90 21.75 -1.97
C LEU A 208 -10.52 22.37 -2.15
N ALA A 209 -9.44 21.60 -1.98
CA ALA A 209 -8.07 22.08 -2.11
C ALA A 209 -7.78 22.65 -3.51
N LEU A 210 -8.36 22.06 -4.56
CA LEU A 210 -8.24 22.54 -5.94
C LEU A 210 -8.79 23.97 -6.12
N PHE A 211 -9.88 24.31 -5.44
CA PHE A 211 -10.56 25.60 -5.61
C PHE A 211 -10.16 26.66 -4.58
N THR A 212 -9.81 26.24 -3.37
CA THR A 212 -9.58 27.14 -2.23
C THR A 212 -8.12 27.56 -2.07
N PHE A 213 -7.17 26.79 -2.60
CA PHE A 213 -5.75 27.12 -2.43
C PHE A 213 -5.38 28.28 -3.38
N GLU A 214 -5.07 29.46 -2.85
CA GLU A 214 -4.84 30.67 -3.66
C GLU A 214 -3.46 30.68 -4.37
N ASN A 215 -2.47 29.95 -3.84
CA ASN A 215 -1.09 29.91 -4.35
C ASN A 215 -0.82 28.73 -5.31
N HIS A 216 -1.74 28.42 -6.22
CA HIS A 216 -1.44 27.42 -7.25
C HIS A 216 -0.49 28.00 -8.30
N ILE A 217 0.73 27.45 -8.35
CA ILE A 217 1.70 27.79 -9.37
C ILE A 217 1.58 26.73 -10.48
N PHE A 218 0.83 27.07 -11.52
CA PHE A 218 0.61 26.19 -12.66
C PHE A 218 1.77 26.30 -13.66
N ASN A 219 2.58 25.23 -13.75
CA ASN A 219 3.56 25.08 -14.82
C ASN A 219 3.14 23.91 -15.73
N PRO A 220 2.51 24.17 -16.90
CA PRO A 220 1.95 23.13 -17.76
C PRO A 220 3.02 22.16 -18.28
N LEU A 221 4.25 22.63 -18.48
CA LEU A 221 5.36 21.80 -18.94
C LEU A 221 5.81 20.80 -17.86
N PHE A 222 5.89 21.27 -16.61
CA PHE A 222 6.21 20.41 -15.48
C PHE A 222 5.11 19.39 -15.22
N ILE A 223 3.84 19.79 -15.32
CA ILE A 223 2.69 18.89 -15.16
C ILE A 223 2.71 17.79 -16.24
N PHE A 224 2.87 18.16 -17.51
CA PHE A 224 2.95 17.20 -18.60
C PHE A 224 4.15 16.26 -18.44
N GLY A 225 5.28 16.81 -18.02
CA GLY A 225 6.48 16.05 -17.72
C GLY A 225 6.32 15.03 -16.60
N ALA A 226 5.73 15.48 -15.49
CA ALA A 226 5.43 14.63 -14.34
C ALA A 226 4.43 13.53 -14.70
N PHE A 227 3.41 13.87 -15.51
CA PHE A 227 2.45 12.91 -16.02
C PHE A 227 3.15 11.79 -16.80
N VAL A 228 3.91 12.12 -17.84
CA VAL A 228 4.65 11.14 -18.65
C VAL A 228 5.62 10.32 -17.78
N ALA A 229 6.35 10.98 -16.89
CA ALA A 229 7.31 10.32 -16.00
C ALA A 229 6.64 9.31 -15.06
N VAL A 230 5.45 9.60 -14.53
CA VAL A 230 4.70 8.70 -13.66
C VAL A 230 4.26 7.44 -14.44
N PHE A 231 3.78 7.58 -15.68
CA PHE A 231 3.42 6.43 -16.52
C PHE A 231 4.63 5.58 -16.89
N VAL A 232 5.72 6.21 -17.34
CA VAL A 232 6.95 5.50 -17.70
C VAL A 232 7.53 4.80 -16.47
N ALA A 233 7.57 5.47 -15.31
CA ALA A 233 8.05 4.87 -14.07
C ALA A 233 7.24 3.64 -13.68
N ARG A 234 5.91 3.71 -13.78
CA ARG A 234 5.04 2.57 -13.48
C ARG A 234 5.26 1.41 -14.46
N ALA A 235 5.37 1.69 -15.76
CA ALA A 235 5.64 0.65 -16.76
C ALA A 235 7.01 -0.02 -16.53
N CYS A 236 8.04 0.77 -16.25
CA CYS A 236 9.37 0.28 -15.91
C CYS A 236 9.43 -0.49 -14.59
N ASN A 237 8.45 -0.33 -13.69
CA ASN A 237 8.34 -1.10 -12.46
C ASN A 237 7.59 -2.42 -12.71
N ILE A 238 6.38 -2.35 -13.26
CA ILE A 238 5.46 -3.50 -13.37
C ILE A 238 5.99 -4.59 -14.32
N TYR A 239 6.46 -4.24 -15.53
CA TYR A 239 6.86 -5.27 -16.52
C TYR A 239 8.13 -6.05 -16.10
N PRO A 240 9.21 -5.40 -15.62
CA PRO A 240 10.40 -6.12 -15.19
C PRO A 240 10.18 -6.93 -13.91
N LEU A 241 9.46 -6.40 -12.91
CA LEU A 241 9.15 -7.14 -11.69
C LEU A 241 8.25 -8.35 -11.97
N SER A 242 7.22 -8.18 -12.80
CA SER A 242 6.36 -9.31 -13.18
C SER A 242 7.10 -10.35 -14.01
N PHE A 243 8.07 -9.95 -14.84
CA PHE A 243 8.97 -10.88 -15.54
C PHE A 243 9.85 -11.67 -14.54
N LEU A 244 10.45 -10.99 -13.57
CA LEU A 244 11.27 -11.62 -12.53
C LEU A 244 10.46 -12.59 -11.67
N LEU A 245 9.25 -12.19 -11.26
CA LEU A 245 8.33 -13.03 -10.48
C LEU A 245 7.85 -14.25 -11.27
N ASN A 246 7.60 -14.09 -12.58
CA ASN A 246 7.19 -15.18 -13.46
C ASN A 246 8.28 -16.25 -13.67
N LEU A 247 9.54 -15.97 -13.32
CA LEU A 247 10.62 -16.94 -13.37
C LEU A 247 10.56 -17.95 -12.19
N GLY A 248 10.04 -17.52 -11.03
CA GLY A 248 10.01 -18.32 -9.80
C GLY A 248 8.61 -18.80 -9.36
N ARG A 249 7.53 -18.21 -9.89
CA ARG A 249 6.15 -18.51 -9.45
C ARG A 249 5.57 -19.70 -10.22
N LYS A 250 4.90 -20.62 -9.49
CA LYS A 250 4.19 -21.78 -10.09
C LYS A 250 2.98 -21.36 -10.91
N GLN A 251 2.22 -20.37 -10.43
CA GLN A 251 1.12 -19.73 -11.16
C GLN A 251 1.64 -18.45 -11.82
N LYS A 252 1.78 -18.44 -13.16
CA LYS A 252 2.34 -17.27 -13.87
C LYS A 252 1.30 -16.17 -13.98
N ILE A 253 1.72 -14.92 -13.79
CA ILE A 253 0.88 -13.74 -14.03
C ILE A 253 0.79 -13.53 -15.55
N PRO A 254 -0.40 -13.66 -16.16
CA PRO A 254 -0.57 -13.50 -17.60
C PRO A 254 -0.36 -12.04 -18.01
N ARG A 255 -0.02 -11.80 -19.29
CA ARG A 255 0.18 -10.44 -19.83
C ARG A 255 -1.05 -9.55 -19.66
N ASN A 256 -2.26 -10.11 -19.75
CA ASN A 256 -3.50 -9.35 -19.54
C ASN A 256 -3.58 -8.79 -18.11
N PHE A 257 -3.11 -9.55 -17.11
CA PHE A 257 -3.06 -9.08 -15.72
C PHE A 257 -1.98 -8.01 -15.55
N GLN A 258 -0.84 -8.15 -16.23
CA GLN A 258 0.21 -7.12 -16.22
C GLN A 258 -0.27 -5.78 -16.79
N HIS A 259 -1.01 -5.81 -17.90
CA HIS A 259 -1.62 -4.62 -18.48
C HIS A 259 -2.67 -4.03 -17.55
N MET A 260 -3.47 -4.87 -16.87
CA MET A 260 -4.43 -4.40 -15.89
C MET A 260 -3.76 -3.76 -14.67
N MET A 261 -2.72 -4.38 -14.11
CA MET A 261 -1.94 -3.81 -12.99
C MET A 261 -1.26 -2.48 -13.35
N MET A 262 -0.81 -2.36 -14.60
CA MET A 262 -0.29 -1.10 -15.12
C MET A 262 -1.38 -0.03 -15.19
N PHE A 263 -2.58 -0.39 -15.67
CA PHE A 263 -3.72 0.51 -15.80
C PHE A 263 -4.35 0.91 -14.45
N SER A 264 -4.38 -0.01 -13.49
CA SER A 264 -5.15 0.12 -12.26
C SER A 264 -4.50 0.95 -11.17
N GLY A 265 -3.20 1.22 -11.23
CA GLY A 265 -2.57 1.98 -10.14
C GLY A 265 -2.69 3.48 -10.31
N LEU A 266 -3.91 3.90 -10.02
CA LEU A 266 -4.31 5.25 -9.73
C LEU A 266 -3.40 5.86 -8.66
N ARG A 267 -3.15 7.16 -8.81
CA ARG A 267 -2.61 7.97 -7.72
C ARG A 267 -3.79 8.43 -6.91
N GLY A 268 -3.73 8.36 -5.58
CA GLY A 268 -4.89 8.70 -4.76
C GLY A 268 -4.56 9.37 -3.44
N ALA A 269 -5.38 9.10 -2.44
CA ALA A 269 -5.57 9.90 -1.23
C ALA A 269 -4.26 10.20 -0.48
N ILE A 270 -3.37 9.22 -0.38
CA ILE A 270 -2.14 9.32 0.40
C ILE A 270 -1.10 10.23 -0.28
N ALA A 271 -1.01 10.20 -1.62
CA ALA A 271 -0.17 11.13 -2.37
C ALA A 271 -0.58 12.57 -2.10
N PHE A 272 -1.89 12.86 -2.10
CA PHE A 272 -2.43 14.17 -1.75
C PHE A 272 -2.15 14.56 -0.29
N ALA A 273 -2.42 13.66 0.66
CA ALA A 273 -2.20 13.90 2.09
C ALA A 273 -0.72 14.18 2.43
N LEU A 274 0.22 13.55 1.71
CA LEU A 274 1.66 13.85 1.86
C LEU A 274 2.04 15.18 1.21
N ALA A 275 1.44 15.50 0.06
CA ALA A 275 1.74 16.74 -0.67
C ALA A 275 1.33 18.01 0.09
N ILE A 276 0.18 17.97 0.79
CA ILE A 276 -0.33 19.14 1.51
C ILE A 276 0.43 19.44 2.81
N ARG A 277 1.12 18.45 3.37
CA ARG A 277 1.90 18.61 4.61
C ARG A 277 3.15 19.46 4.44
N ASP A 278 3.63 19.64 3.22
CA ASP A 278 4.91 20.29 2.95
C ASP A 278 4.80 21.29 1.80
N THR A 279 4.12 22.42 2.05
CA THR A 279 3.88 23.50 1.07
C THR A 279 4.64 24.79 1.40
N GLU A 280 5.70 24.71 2.21
CA GLU A 280 6.43 25.88 2.70
C GLU A 280 7.22 26.61 1.62
N SER A 281 7.70 25.90 0.59
CA SER A 281 8.50 26.46 -0.49
C SER A 281 7.75 26.50 -1.83
N GLN A 282 8.07 27.49 -2.67
CA GLN A 282 7.51 27.62 -4.02
C GLN A 282 7.66 26.37 -4.91
N PRO A 283 8.83 25.66 -4.97
CA PRO A 283 8.91 24.41 -5.73
C PRO A 283 7.99 23.32 -5.18
N LYS A 284 7.78 23.25 -3.87
CA LYS A 284 6.86 22.29 -3.26
C LYS A 284 5.39 22.63 -3.51
N GLN A 285 5.04 23.92 -3.60
CA GLN A 285 3.69 24.36 -4.02
C GLN A 285 3.39 23.97 -5.48
N MET A 286 4.38 24.08 -6.38
CA MET A 286 4.26 23.56 -7.75
C MET A 286 4.08 22.04 -7.77
N MET A 287 4.85 21.31 -6.95
CA MET A 287 4.73 19.87 -6.81
C MET A 287 3.35 19.46 -6.29
N PHE A 288 2.84 20.15 -5.26
CA PHE A 288 1.49 19.96 -4.72
C PHE A 288 0.42 20.12 -5.81
N THR A 289 0.46 21.25 -6.53
CA THR A 289 -0.47 21.54 -7.63
C THR A 289 -0.42 20.43 -8.71
N THR A 290 0.79 19.97 -9.02
CA THR A 290 1.01 18.92 -10.04
C THR A 290 0.48 17.56 -9.58
N THR A 291 0.77 17.16 -8.33
CA THR A 291 0.23 15.93 -7.72
C THR A 291 -1.28 15.95 -7.77
N LEU A 292 -1.91 17.05 -7.34
CA LEU A 292 -3.35 17.20 -7.29
C LEU A 292 -3.97 16.95 -8.67
N LEU A 293 -3.45 17.60 -9.72
CA LEU A 293 -3.93 17.41 -11.09
C LEU A 293 -3.73 15.98 -11.61
N ILE A 294 -2.59 15.34 -11.29
CA ILE A 294 -2.33 13.95 -11.68
C ILE A 294 -3.31 13.01 -10.96
N VAL A 295 -3.54 13.19 -9.66
CA VAL A 295 -4.49 12.37 -8.89
C VAL A 295 -5.89 12.51 -9.49
N PHE A 296 -6.39 13.74 -9.70
CA PHE A 296 -7.70 13.97 -10.32
C PHE A 296 -7.83 13.32 -11.69
N PHE A 297 -6.84 13.54 -12.56
CA PHE A 297 -6.85 12.95 -13.90
C PHE A 297 -6.84 11.42 -13.82
N THR A 298 -5.98 10.85 -12.98
CA THR A 298 -5.86 9.38 -12.89
C THR A 298 -7.14 8.76 -12.36
N VAL A 299 -7.69 9.24 -11.24
CA VAL A 299 -8.93 8.71 -10.67
C VAL A 299 -10.10 8.86 -11.65
N TRP A 300 -10.24 10.01 -12.32
CA TRP A 300 -11.37 10.21 -13.24
C TRP A 300 -11.26 9.35 -14.50
N VAL A 301 -10.11 9.39 -15.18
CA VAL A 301 -9.93 8.72 -16.49
C VAL A 301 -9.73 7.21 -16.33
N PHE A 302 -8.84 6.79 -15.43
CA PHE A 302 -8.52 5.36 -15.26
C PHE A 302 -9.51 4.68 -14.31
N GLY A 303 -10.00 5.36 -13.28
CA GLY A 303 -11.08 4.84 -12.44
C GLY A 303 -12.36 4.65 -13.24
N GLY A 304 -12.80 5.68 -13.97
CA GLY A 304 -13.96 5.57 -14.87
C GLY A 304 -13.76 4.62 -16.05
N GLY A 305 -12.52 4.51 -16.56
CA GLY A 305 -12.13 3.62 -17.65
C GLY A 305 -11.88 2.16 -17.24
N THR A 306 -12.11 1.80 -15.97
CA THR A 306 -11.86 0.44 -15.49
C THR A 306 -12.76 -0.59 -16.17
N THR A 307 -14.08 -0.37 -16.18
CA THR A 307 -15.04 -1.32 -16.76
C THR A 307 -14.81 -1.64 -18.26
N PRO A 308 -14.55 -0.67 -19.17
CA PRO A 308 -14.22 -1.00 -20.55
C PRO A 308 -12.87 -1.71 -20.67
N MET A 309 -11.90 -1.39 -19.81
CA MET A 309 -10.58 -2.03 -19.81
C MET A 309 -10.65 -3.51 -19.42
N LEU A 310 -11.49 -3.89 -18.44
CA LEU A 310 -11.73 -5.30 -18.09
C LEU A 310 -12.32 -6.06 -19.28
N THR A 311 -13.31 -5.46 -19.93
CA THR A 311 -13.97 -6.06 -21.09
C THR A 311 -12.98 -6.23 -22.24
N TRP A 312 -12.11 -5.25 -22.47
CA TRP A 312 -11.09 -5.32 -23.51
C TRP A 312 -10.00 -6.37 -23.23
N LEU A 313 -9.56 -6.49 -21.98
CA LEU A 313 -8.55 -7.47 -21.54
C LEU A 313 -9.11 -8.89 -21.38
N GLN A 314 -10.43 -9.08 -21.52
CA GLN A 314 -11.13 -10.37 -21.37
C GLN A 314 -10.81 -11.05 -20.03
N ILE A 315 -10.75 -10.25 -18.95
CA ILE A 315 -10.56 -10.77 -17.60
C ILE A 315 -11.87 -11.43 -17.16
N ARG A 316 -11.80 -12.56 -16.47
CA ARG A 316 -13.00 -13.26 -15.98
C ARG A 316 -13.71 -12.41 -14.92
N VAL A 317 -15.03 -12.35 -15.04
CA VAL A 317 -15.93 -11.53 -14.22
C VAL A 317 -17.09 -12.44 -13.78
N GLY A 318 -17.61 -12.25 -12.55
CA GLY A 318 -18.69 -13.07 -12.01
C GLY A 318 -18.23 -14.39 -11.40
N ILE A 319 -17.01 -14.44 -10.86
CA ILE A 319 -16.48 -15.62 -10.17
C ILE A 319 -16.98 -15.59 -8.72
N ASP A 320 -17.70 -16.63 -8.30
CA ASP A 320 -18.08 -16.78 -6.89
C ASP A 320 -16.83 -17.22 -6.09
N PRO A 321 -16.33 -16.44 -5.09
CA PRO A 321 -15.09 -16.76 -4.38
C PRO A 321 -15.11 -18.14 -3.68
N ASP A 322 -16.30 -18.65 -3.38
CA ASP A 322 -16.49 -19.99 -2.81
C ASP A 322 -16.34 -21.13 -3.84
N GLU A 323 -16.48 -20.84 -5.14
CA GLU A 323 -16.28 -21.81 -6.22
C GLU A 323 -14.80 -22.04 -6.51
N ASP A 324 -13.98 -20.98 -6.48
CA ASP A 324 -12.53 -21.07 -6.70
C ASP A 324 -11.81 -21.76 -5.54
N LEU A 325 -12.20 -21.53 -4.28
CA LEU A 325 -11.66 -22.29 -3.14
C LEU A 325 -11.98 -23.80 -3.25
N LYS A 326 -13.16 -24.15 -3.79
CA LYS A 326 -13.54 -25.54 -4.07
C LYS A 326 -12.80 -26.11 -5.28
N ALA A 327 -12.59 -25.32 -6.33
CA ALA A 327 -11.86 -25.73 -7.54
C ALA A 327 -10.34 -25.86 -7.28
N GLU A 328 -9.76 -25.00 -6.46
CA GLU A 328 -8.38 -25.11 -5.97
C GLU A 328 -8.23 -26.31 -5.03
N ALA A 329 -9.17 -26.53 -4.11
CA ALA A 329 -9.17 -27.74 -3.29
C ALA A 329 -9.32 -29.02 -4.13
N ALA A 330 -10.14 -28.99 -5.19
CA ALA A 330 -10.32 -30.11 -6.13
C ALA A 330 -9.07 -30.35 -7.01
N SER A 331 -8.39 -29.30 -7.46
CA SER A 331 -7.16 -29.42 -8.25
C SER A 331 -5.94 -29.79 -7.40
N GLN A 332 -5.89 -29.35 -6.14
CA GLN A 332 -4.88 -29.79 -5.16
C GLN A 332 -5.09 -31.24 -4.75
N SER A 333 -6.33 -31.71 -4.61
CA SER A 333 -6.62 -33.12 -4.35
C SER A 333 -6.33 -34.02 -5.56
N ALA A 334 -6.60 -33.55 -6.79
CA ALA A 334 -6.20 -34.26 -8.02
C ALA A 334 -4.67 -34.33 -8.18
N SER A 335 -3.94 -33.24 -7.92
CA SER A 335 -2.48 -33.20 -8.03
C SER A 335 -1.73 -33.92 -6.90
N ASN A 336 -2.39 -34.15 -5.76
CA ASN A 336 -1.87 -35.00 -4.68
C ASN A 336 -2.05 -36.50 -4.97
N LEU A 337 -3.00 -36.89 -5.84
CA LEU A 337 -3.17 -38.29 -6.26
C LEU A 337 -2.02 -38.75 -7.17
N ASP A 338 -1.52 -37.87 -8.06
CA ASP A 338 -0.42 -38.15 -8.98
C ASP A 338 0.99 -38.04 -8.35
N LYS A 339 1.11 -37.42 -7.17
CA LYS A 339 2.41 -37.21 -6.49
C LYS A 339 2.80 -38.30 -5.49
N ASN A 340 1.88 -39.20 -5.14
CA ASN A 340 2.12 -40.25 -4.14
C ASN A 340 3.09 -41.35 -4.59
N THR A 341 3.64 -41.29 -5.81
CA THR A 341 4.61 -42.25 -6.33
C THR A 341 6.07 -41.78 -6.38
N SER A 342 6.44 -40.53 -6.02
CA SER A 342 7.87 -40.12 -6.13
C SER A 342 8.50 -39.22 -5.07
N LYS A 343 7.84 -38.88 -3.95
CA LYS A 343 8.45 -37.98 -2.93
C LYS A 343 8.52 -38.58 -1.52
N ALA A 344 9.14 -39.75 -1.41
CA ALA A 344 9.44 -40.37 -0.11
C ALA A 344 10.65 -39.78 0.63
N GLU A 345 11.43 -38.84 0.06
CA GLU A 345 12.78 -38.56 0.60
C GLU A 345 13.05 -37.16 1.20
N SER A 346 12.12 -36.20 1.21
CA SER A 346 12.47 -34.82 1.63
C SER A 346 11.69 -34.23 2.82
N ALA A 347 11.21 -35.05 3.76
CA ALA A 347 10.28 -34.60 4.82
C ALA A 347 10.72 -34.92 6.27
N TRP A 348 11.99 -34.74 6.60
CA TRP A 348 12.43 -34.83 8.01
C TRP A 348 12.17 -33.54 8.80
N LEU A 349 12.53 -32.37 8.24
CA LEU A 349 12.31 -31.06 8.87
C LEU A 349 10.83 -30.69 9.02
N PHE A 350 10.01 -31.07 8.04
CA PHE A 350 8.56 -30.80 8.06
C PHE A 350 7.84 -31.60 9.15
N ARG A 351 8.30 -32.82 9.47
CA ARG A 351 7.76 -33.65 10.57
C ARG A 351 8.07 -33.06 11.95
N ILE A 352 9.24 -32.48 12.13
CA ILE A 352 9.61 -31.82 13.40
C ILE A 352 8.73 -30.61 13.65
N TRP A 353 8.47 -29.80 12.61
CA TRP A 353 7.64 -28.61 12.73
C TRP A 353 6.16 -28.95 12.95
N TYR A 354 5.63 -29.94 12.22
CA TYR A 354 4.26 -30.41 12.38
C TYR A 354 4.01 -31.12 13.72
N GLY A 355 5.03 -31.80 14.27
CA GLY A 355 4.96 -32.43 15.59
C GLY A 355 4.97 -31.43 16.76
N PHE A 356 5.49 -30.22 16.54
CA PHE A 356 5.47 -29.13 17.52
C PHE A 356 4.09 -28.46 17.58
N ASP A 357 3.49 -28.19 16.41
CA ASP A 357 2.19 -27.51 16.25
C ASP A 357 0.99 -28.33 16.74
N HIS A 358 1.13 -29.66 16.86
CA HIS A 358 0.06 -30.52 17.36
C HIS A 358 0.13 -30.76 18.88
N LYS A 359 1.19 -30.29 19.55
CA LYS A 359 1.45 -30.58 20.97
C LYS A 359 1.36 -29.36 21.88
N TYR A 360 1.25 -28.16 21.31
CA TYR A 360 1.04 -26.87 21.97
C TYR A 360 0.10 -26.02 21.12
#